data_AF-A0A9E5V366-F1
#
_entry.id   AF-A0A9E5V366-F1
#
_cell.length_a   1.000
_cell.length_b   1.000
_cell.length_c   1.000
_cell.angle_alpha   90.00
_cell.angle_beta   90.00
_cell.angle_gamma   90.00
#
_symmetry.space_group_name_H-M   'P 1'
#
loop_
_entity.id
_entity.type
_entity.pdbx_description
1 polymer ?
#
loop_
_entity_poly.entity_id
_entity_poly.type
_entity_poly.pdbx_seq_one_letter_code
_entity_poly.pdbx_strand_id
1 'polypeptide(L)'
;MIVNRPSFLEEIPYYRQLPKLPFAPDFSVLPEVLNFDIVALDGLEPITIQVAQMHPSGIPLQPSQELLNYYEKQDIKFQMVFIVANFYDLRCVDGIIYGKPYSISLMPASKRGKVQELSPAFFKNFSIEKALEMEPVYLGFNPFKGQYGLFGGFSSLFNSQDQMKTYTDSIGFIVGLYFLANKHNKRDIALTDIASADNRTRRKYRDYRIKRYYTPFSKPEPRRIWGADSPIELFLIHALAYSGLLPEIQTSIFKDGSVYANFYEMVSSFNVKEEHHLITAADLYFAHEKLAIFCDSRQYHSSDEARRKDENISAKLAELGITALRIQGVDIVHDLPGCVEQIKSQLSCQAV
;
A
#
# COMPACT_ATOMS: atom_id res chain seq x y z
N MET A 1 1.80 -7.80 16.18
CA MET A 1 1.50 -6.39 16.58
C MET A 1 2.68 -5.49 16.25
N ILE A 2 2.44 -4.21 15.97
CA ILE A 2 3.49 -3.18 15.87
C ILE A 2 3.97 -2.87 17.30
N VAL A 3 5.28 -2.68 17.50
CA VAL A 3 5.93 -2.47 18.81
C VAL A 3 6.71 -1.16 18.82
N ASN A 4 7.11 -0.69 20.01
CA ASN A 4 7.93 0.53 20.19
C ASN A 4 7.27 1.82 19.67
N ARG A 5 5.95 1.96 19.84
CA ARG A 5 5.24 3.20 19.53
C ARG A 5 5.75 4.34 20.43
N PRO A 6 6.16 5.48 19.87
CA PRO A 6 6.46 6.67 20.66
C PRO A 6 5.24 7.13 21.45
N SER A 7 5.44 7.58 22.68
CA SER A 7 4.35 8.07 23.53
C SER A 7 3.62 9.26 22.91
N PHE A 8 4.32 10.08 22.14
CA PHE A 8 3.76 11.22 21.40
C PHE A 8 2.58 10.81 20.50
N LEU A 9 2.60 9.60 19.93
CA LEU A 9 1.48 9.15 19.08
C LEU A 9 0.16 9.02 19.86
N GLU A 10 0.22 8.81 21.18
CA GLU A 10 -0.97 8.76 22.04
C GLU A 10 -1.69 10.11 22.14
N GLU A 11 -1.03 11.21 21.80
CA GLU A 11 -1.61 12.56 21.75
C GLU A 11 -2.39 12.82 20.46
N ILE A 12 -2.15 12.02 19.41
CA ILE A 12 -2.82 12.19 18.12
C ILE A 12 -4.29 11.77 18.24
N PRO A 13 -5.24 12.61 17.78
CA PRO A 13 -6.66 12.28 17.80
C PRO A 13 -6.96 10.91 17.21
N TYR A 14 -7.85 10.19 17.88
CA TYR A 14 -8.33 8.85 17.51
C TYR A 14 -7.27 7.75 17.49
N TYR A 15 -6.00 8.01 17.85
CA TYR A 15 -4.94 7.01 17.69
C TYR A 15 -5.16 5.72 18.48
N ARG A 16 -5.71 5.80 19.70
CA ARG A 16 -5.98 4.62 20.55
C ARG A 16 -7.40 4.09 20.45
N GLN A 17 -8.26 4.78 19.71
CA GLN A 17 -9.69 4.51 19.67
C GLN A 17 -10.35 5.25 18.51
N LEU A 18 -10.96 4.50 17.59
CA LEU A 18 -11.85 5.09 16.59
C LEU A 18 -13.16 5.55 17.26
N PRO A 19 -13.68 6.71 16.87
CA PRO A 19 -15.02 7.13 17.29
C PRO A 19 -16.08 6.27 16.58
N LYS A 20 -17.29 6.22 17.14
CA LYS A 20 -18.47 5.56 16.54
C LYS A 20 -19.03 6.38 15.38
N LEU A 21 -18.23 6.58 14.35
CA LEU A 21 -18.57 7.31 13.15
C LEU A 21 -18.22 6.45 11.93
N PRO A 22 -18.92 6.64 10.79
CA PRO A 22 -18.52 6.02 9.53
C PRO A 22 -17.07 6.36 9.17
N PHE A 23 -16.39 5.42 8.54
CA PHE A 23 -15.03 5.60 8.04
C PHE A 23 -15.03 5.66 6.52
N ALA A 24 -14.24 6.57 5.95
CA ALA A 24 -14.02 6.67 4.52
C ALA A 24 -12.51 6.81 4.21
N PRO A 25 -11.98 6.06 3.22
CA PRO A 25 -10.59 6.23 2.82
C PRO A 25 -10.39 7.54 2.04
N ASP A 26 -9.33 8.27 2.36
CA ASP A 26 -8.82 9.39 1.57
C ASP A 26 -7.65 8.91 0.71
N PHE A 27 -7.92 8.57 -0.55
CA PHE A 27 -6.92 8.12 -1.52
C PHE A 27 -6.19 9.26 -2.25
N SER A 28 -6.35 10.53 -1.82
CA SER A 28 -5.69 11.67 -2.47
C SER A 28 -4.16 11.61 -2.43
N VAL A 29 -3.58 10.86 -1.49
CA VAL A 29 -2.13 10.65 -1.37
C VAL A 29 -1.60 9.50 -2.23
N LEU A 30 -2.48 8.75 -2.90
CA LEU A 30 -2.07 7.65 -3.77
C LEU A 30 -1.77 8.16 -5.19
N PRO A 31 -0.78 7.59 -5.87
CA PRO A 31 -0.62 7.77 -7.31
C PRO A 31 -1.88 7.34 -8.07
N GLU A 32 -2.25 8.11 -9.08
CA GLU A 32 -3.47 7.88 -9.87
C GLU A 32 -3.54 6.46 -10.45
N VAL A 33 -2.45 5.96 -11.03
CA VAL A 33 -2.40 4.62 -11.63
C VAL A 33 -2.52 3.51 -10.56
N LEU A 34 -2.00 3.74 -9.34
CA LEU A 34 -2.22 2.79 -8.24
C LEU A 34 -3.70 2.79 -7.81
N ASN A 35 -4.32 3.97 -7.72
CA ASN A 35 -5.73 4.09 -7.38
C ASN A 35 -6.61 3.38 -8.42
N PHE A 36 -6.31 3.59 -9.72
CA PHE A 36 -6.94 2.86 -10.81
C PHE A 36 -6.76 1.34 -10.68
N ASP A 37 -5.53 0.87 -10.41
CA ASP A 37 -5.25 -0.54 -10.24
C ASP A 37 -6.02 -1.15 -9.05
N ILE A 38 -6.14 -0.44 -7.92
CA ILE A 38 -6.90 -0.91 -6.75
C ILE A 38 -8.39 -1.04 -7.09
N VAL A 39 -8.97 -0.04 -7.76
CA VAL A 39 -10.39 -0.04 -8.15
C VAL A 39 -10.68 -1.12 -9.19
N ALA A 40 -9.75 -1.39 -10.10
CA ALA A 40 -9.91 -2.39 -11.15
C ALA A 40 -9.72 -3.84 -10.68
N LEU A 41 -9.21 -4.07 -9.46
CA LEU A 41 -9.02 -5.41 -8.91
C LEU A 41 -10.29 -5.89 -8.21
N ASP A 42 -11.20 -6.44 -9.00
CA ASP A 42 -12.47 -6.99 -8.53
C ASP A 42 -12.81 -8.34 -9.20
N GLY A 43 -13.86 -9.00 -8.71
CA GLY A 43 -14.39 -10.20 -9.35
C GLY A 43 -13.38 -11.34 -9.51
N LEU A 44 -13.38 -11.98 -10.69
CA LEU A 44 -12.46 -13.08 -11.04
C LEU A 44 -11.29 -12.56 -11.85
N GLU A 45 -10.07 -12.78 -11.36
CA GLU A 45 -8.84 -12.23 -11.94
C GLU A 45 -7.74 -13.30 -12.11
N PRO A 46 -6.78 -13.15 -13.02
CA PRO A 46 -6.78 -12.18 -14.10
C PRO A 46 -7.89 -12.48 -15.14
N ILE A 47 -8.48 -11.42 -15.69
CA ILE A 47 -9.30 -11.52 -16.89
C ILE A 47 -8.42 -11.99 -18.07
N THR A 48 -8.83 -13.06 -18.75
CA THR A 48 -8.15 -13.52 -19.98
C THR A 48 -8.84 -12.99 -21.24
N ILE A 49 -8.13 -12.98 -22.36
CA ILE A 49 -8.66 -12.59 -23.68
C ILE A 49 -9.93 -13.40 -24.00
N GLN A 50 -9.93 -14.71 -23.72
CA GLN A 50 -11.09 -15.57 -23.94
C GLN A 50 -12.27 -15.17 -23.06
N VAL A 51 -12.04 -14.85 -21.78
CA VAL A 51 -13.10 -14.40 -20.86
C VAL A 51 -13.65 -13.04 -21.31
N ALA A 52 -12.79 -12.11 -21.74
CA ALA A 52 -13.21 -10.83 -22.28
C ALA A 52 -14.05 -10.99 -23.57
N GLN A 53 -13.72 -11.96 -24.43
CA GLN A 53 -14.49 -12.27 -25.64
C GLN A 53 -15.86 -12.89 -25.33
N MET A 54 -15.98 -13.68 -24.27
CA MET A 54 -17.27 -14.19 -23.77
C MET A 54 -18.17 -13.07 -23.23
N HIS A 55 -17.58 -11.98 -22.76
CA HIS A 55 -18.27 -10.89 -22.08
C HIS A 55 -17.90 -9.51 -22.68
N PRO A 56 -18.25 -9.23 -23.95
CA PRO A 56 -17.84 -8.00 -24.64
C PRO A 56 -18.43 -6.73 -24.03
N SER A 57 -19.56 -6.83 -23.32
CA SER A 57 -20.21 -5.71 -22.63
C SER A 57 -19.67 -5.44 -21.22
N GLY A 58 -18.65 -6.18 -20.78
CA GLY A 58 -18.10 -6.13 -19.43
C GLY A 58 -18.33 -7.42 -18.65
N ILE A 59 -17.41 -7.68 -17.72
CA ILE A 59 -17.42 -8.89 -16.87
C ILE A 59 -18.17 -8.54 -15.58
N PRO A 60 -19.20 -9.31 -15.21
CA PRO A 60 -19.94 -9.04 -13.99
C PRO A 60 -19.07 -9.34 -12.76
N LEU A 61 -19.20 -8.51 -11.72
CA LEU A 61 -18.55 -8.72 -10.43
C LEU A 61 -18.86 -10.12 -9.89
N GLN A 62 -20.15 -10.48 -9.83
CA GLN A 62 -20.58 -11.85 -9.55
C GLN A 62 -20.47 -12.69 -10.84
N PRO A 63 -19.69 -13.79 -10.84
CA PRO A 63 -19.49 -14.57 -12.05
C PRO A 63 -20.76 -15.27 -12.53
N SER A 64 -20.98 -15.25 -13.85
CA SER A 64 -22.10 -15.95 -14.50
C SER A 64 -21.90 -17.47 -14.45
N GLN A 65 -22.99 -18.24 -14.59
CA GLN A 65 -22.89 -19.70 -14.65
C GLN A 65 -22.06 -20.19 -15.85
N GLU A 66 -22.09 -19.46 -16.97
CA GLU A 66 -21.25 -19.73 -18.14
C GLU A 66 -19.76 -19.60 -17.80
N LEU A 67 -19.38 -18.52 -17.12
CA LEU A 67 -18.00 -18.27 -16.69
C LEU A 67 -17.53 -19.31 -15.67
N LEU A 68 -18.38 -19.69 -14.71
CA LEU A 68 -18.07 -20.75 -13.75
C LEU A 68 -17.85 -22.11 -14.45
N ASN A 69 -18.69 -22.45 -15.42
CA ASN A 69 -18.54 -23.68 -16.22
C ASN A 69 -17.23 -23.66 -17.04
N TYR A 70 -16.85 -22.50 -17.58
CA TYR A 70 -15.58 -22.33 -18.28
C TYR A 70 -14.39 -22.65 -17.36
N TYR A 71 -14.33 -22.03 -16.18
CA TYR A 71 -13.23 -22.29 -15.23
C TYR A 71 -13.22 -23.72 -14.68
N GLU A 72 -14.39 -24.34 -14.49
CA GLU A 72 -14.51 -25.73 -14.06
C GLU A 72 -13.93 -26.70 -15.10
N LYS A 73 -14.23 -26.49 -16.40
CA LYS A 73 -13.65 -27.29 -17.50
C LYS A 73 -12.12 -27.17 -17.59
N GLN A 74 -11.56 -26.03 -17.17
CA GLN A 74 -10.11 -25.78 -17.19
C GLN A 74 -9.41 -26.23 -15.89
N ASP A 75 -10.16 -26.75 -14.91
CA ASP A 75 -9.66 -27.07 -13.56
C ASP A 75 -8.96 -25.87 -12.92
N ILE A 76 -9.53 -24.67 -13.09
CA ILE A 76 -9.03 -23.44 -12.49
C ILE A 76 -9.76 -23.22 -11.15
N LYS A 77 -8.97 -22.97 -10.10
CA LYS A 77 -9.45 -22.60 -8.77
C LYS A 77 -9.04 -21.18 -8.44
N PHE A 78 -9.61 -20.62 -7.40
CA PHE A 78 -9.42 -19.24 -7.02
C PHE A 78 -8.92 -19.08 -5.58
N GLN A 79 -8.07 -18.10 -5.36
CA GLN A 79 -7.68 -17.62 -4.04
C GLN A 79 -8.43 -16.31 -3.79
N MET A 80 -9.23 -16.24 -2.73
CA MET A 80 -9.81 -14.96 -2.32
C MET A 80 -8.68 -14.07 -1.78
N VAL A 81 -8.57 -12.85 -2.31
CA VAL A 81 -7.55 -11.89 -1.93
C VAL A 81 -8.23 -10.60 -1.49
N PHE A 82 -7.89 -10.15 -0.29
CA PHE A 82 -8.33 -8.87 0.25
C PHE A 82 -7.30 -7.79 -0.07
N ILE A 83 -7.78 -6.64 -0.52
CA ILE A 83 -6.97 -5.42 -0.63
C ILE A 83 -7.09 -4.70 0.71
N VAL A 84 -6.02 -4.76 1.50
CA VAL A 84 -5.98 -4.24 2.87
C VAL A 84 -5.22 -2.91 2.88
N ALA A 85 -5.88 -1.86 3.36
CA ALA A 85 -5.27 -0.56 3.60
C ALA A 85 -5.16 -0.26 5.11
N ASN A 86 -4.06 0.36 5.51
CA ASN A 86 -3.87 0.91 6.84
C ASN A 86 -3.73 2.43 6.75
N PHE A 87 -4.30 3.16 7.70
CA PHE A 87 -4.48 4.61 7.60
C PHE A 87 -3.80 5.40 8.72
N TYR A 88 -3.40 6.63 8.37
CA TYR A 88 -2.88 7.67 9.26
C TYR A 88 -3.65 8.98 9.03
N ASP A 89 -3.33 10.04 9.79
CA ASP A 89 -3.96 11.37 9.67
C ASP A 89 -5.49 11.32 9.75
N LEU A 90 -6.02 10.65 10.78
CA LEU A 90 -7.46 10.46 10.94
C LEU A 90 -8.13 11.79 11.31
N ARG A 91 -9.06 12.26 10.48
CA ARG A 91 -9.77 13.53 10.67
C ARG A 91 -11.28 13.33 10.58
N CYS A 92 -12.02 14.01 11.45
CA CYS A 92 -13.47 14.07 11.37
C CYS A 92 -13.89 15.27 10.52
N VAL A 93 -14.59 15.02 9.41
CA VAL A 93 -15.17 16.04 8.53
C VAL A 93 -16.63 15.68 8.32
N ASP A 94 -17.54 16.59 8.66
CA ASP A 94 -18.99 16.41 8.52
C ASP A 94 -19.54 15.08 9.09
N GLY A 95 -18.97 14.62 10.20
CA GLY A 95 -19.39 13.39 10.89
C GLY A 95 -18.85 12.09 10.29
N ILE A 96 -17.89 12.17 9.36
CA ILE A 96 -17.21 11.01 8.77
C ILE A 96 -15.72 11.07 9.14
N ILE A 97 -15.14 9.93 9.51
CA ILE A 97 -13.70 9.80 9.72
C ILE A 97 -13.02 9.50 8.40
N TYR A 98 -12.16 10.40 7.96
CA TYR A 98 -11.27 10.21 6.84
C TYR A 98 -9.89 9.83 7.34
N GLY A 99 -9.24 8.90 6.65
CA GLY A 99 -7.84 8.56 6.89
C GLY A 99 -7.09 8.41 5.58
N LYS A 100 -5.82 8.79 5.56
CA LYS A 100 -4.93 8.63 4.41
C LYS A 100 -4.17 7.31 4.51
N PRO A 101 -4.03 6.51 3.45
CA PRO A 101 -3.32 5.24 3.54
C PRO A 101 -1.84 5.49 3.77
N TYR A 102 -1.22 4.76 4.71
CA TYR A 102 0.24 4.66 4.79
C TYR A 102 0.76 3.34 4.23
N SER A 103 -0.12 2.35 4.01
CA SER A 103 0.23 1.03 3.51
C SER A 103 -0.95 0.39 2.80
N ILE A 104 -0.68 -0.27 1.68
CA ILE A 104 -1.65 -1.09 0.95
C ILE A 104 -1.02 -2.44 0.63
N SER A 105 -1.75 -3.50 0.96
CA SER A 105 -1.28 -4.89 0.85
C SER A 105 -2.35 -5.81 0.28
N LEU A 106 -1.92 -6.83 -0.46
CA LEU A 106 -2.76 -7.92 -0.92
C LEU A 106 -2.64 -9.07 0.08
N MET A 107 -3.75 -9.46 0.71
CA MET A 107 -3.79 -10.48 1.74
C MET A 107 -4.64 -11.68 1.28
N PRO A 108 -4.05 -12.88 1.08
CA PRO A 108 -4.83 -14.04 0.70
C PRO A 108 -5.65 -14.56 1.89
N ALA A 109 -6.89 -14.95 1.65
CA ALA A 109 -7.68 -15.68 2.62
C ALA A 109 -6.96 -16.99 2.98
N SER A 110 -6.81 -17.23 4.28
CA SER A 110 -6.07 -18.38 4.78
C SER A 110 -6.79 -19.06 5.94
N LYS A 111 -6.56 -20.37 6.07
CA LYS A 111 -7.09 -21.18 7.17
C LYS A 111 -5.99 -22.11 7.64
N ARG A 112 -5.71 -22.09 8.95
CA ARG A 112 -4.64 -22.90 9.58
C ARG A 112 -3.27 -22.69 8.90
N GLY A 113 -2.93 -21.44 8.59
CA GLY A 113 -1.65 -21.06 7.98
C GLY A 113 -1.48 -21.44 6.51
N LYS A 114 -2.54 -21.87 5.82
CA LYS A 114 -2.51 -22.20 4.39
C LYS A 114 -3.47 -21.32 3.61
N VAL A 115 -3.03 -20.86 2.44
CA VAL A 115 -3.89 -20.16 1.47
C VAL A 115 -5.01 -21.09 1.05
N GLN A 116 -6.24 -20.58 1.01
CA GLN A 116 -7.38 -21.36 0.57
C GLN A 116 -7.53 -21.30 -0.95
N GLU A 117 -7.81 -22.44 -1.55
CA GLU A 117 -8.28 -22.54 -2.94
C GLU A 117 -9.77 -22.85 -2.95
N LEU A 118 -10.51 -22.11 -3.77
CA LEU A 118 -11.96 -22.17 -3.92
C LEU A 118 -12.27 -22.67 -5.32
N SER A 119 -13.12 -23.68 -5.44
CA SER A 119 -13.61 -24.14 -6.74
C SER A 119 -14.67 -23.17 -7.29
N PRO A 120 -14.94 -23.18 -8.60
CA PRO A 120 -16.03 -22.39 -9.19
C PRO A 120 -17.40 -22.59 -8.51
N ALA A 121 -17.65 -23.76 -7.91
CA ALA A 121 -18.89 -24.03 -7.18
C ALA A 121 -19.10 -23.14 -5.93
N PHE A 122 -18.03 -22.56 -5.37
CA PHE A 122 -18.12 -21.64 -4.23
C PHE A 122 -19.05 -20.45 -4.49
N PHE A 123 -18.99 -19.90 -5.71
CA PHE A 123 -19.73 -18.70 -6.11
C PHE A 123 -21.25 -18.92 -6.23
N LYS A 124 -21.73 -20.17 -6.12
CA LYS A 124 -23.18 -20.47 -6.09
C LYS A 124 -23.85 -19.98 -4.81
N ASN A 125 -23.10 -19.93 -3.71
CA ASN A 125 -23.61 -19.57 -2.37
C ASN A 125 -22.91 -18.35 -1.78
N PHE A 126 -21.90 -17.81 -2.48
CA PHE A 126 -21.14 -16.65 -2.02
C PHE A 126 -21.46 -15.45 -2.91
N SER A 127 -21.89 -14.35 -2.29
CA SER A 127 -22.08 -13.06 -2.95
C SER A 127 -20.91 -12.14 -2.60
N ILE A 128 -20.22 -11.67 -3.65
CA ILE A 128 -19.07 -10.78 -3.50
C ILE A 128 -19.51 -9.43 -2.92
N GLU A 129 -20.61 -8.88 -3.42
CA GLU A 129 -21.20 -7.62 -2.96
C GLU A 129 -21.53 -7.68 -1.46
N LYS A 130 -22.26 -8.71 -1.02
CA LYS A 130 -22.59 -8.89 0.40
C LYS A 130 -21.36 -9.04 1.29
N ALA A 131 -20.28 -9.61 0.78
CA ALA A 131 -19.04 -9.73 1.54
C ALA A 131 -18.36 -8.37 1.76
N LEU A 132 -18.47 -7.45 0.80
CA LEU A 132 -17.98 -6.07 0.92
C LEU A 132 -18.88 -5.21 1.80
N GLU A 133 -20.22 -5.38 1.73
CA GLU A 133 -21.20 -4.69 2.58
C GLU A 133 -21.00 -4.95 4.08
N MET A 134 -20.35 -6.06 4.45
CA MET A 134 -19.99 -6.36 5.83
C MET A 134 -18.85 -5.49 6.37
N GLU A 135 -18.22 -4.66 5.52
CA GLU A 135 -17.09 -3.79 5.83
C GLU A 135 -15.97 -4.55 6.57
N PRO A 136 -15.43 -5.63 5.99
CA PRO A 136 -14.56 -6.50 6.74
C PRO A 136 -13.23 -5.80 7.08
N VAL A 137 -12.73 -6.05 8.29
CA VAL A 137 -11.50 -5.46 8.81
C VAL A 137 -10.66 -6.47 9.57
N TYR A 138 -9.35 -6.25 9.57
CA TYR A 138 -8.39 -6.91 10.43
C TYR A 138 -8.03 -6.02 11.62
N LEU A 139 -8.09 -6.57 12.83
CA LEU A 139 -7.61 -5.89 14.04
C LEU A 139 -6.25 -6.43 14.47
N GLY A 140 -5.37 -5.53 14.90
CA GLY A 140 -3.98 -5.87 15.22
C GLY A 140 -3.17 -6.24 13.98
N PHE A 141 -3.61 -5.81 12.80
CA PHE A 141 -2.92 -5.99 11.53
C PHE A 141 -1.57 -5.27 11.58
N ASN A 142 -0.51 -5.97 11.19
CA ASN A 142 0.83 -5.41 11.04
C ASN A 142 1.25 -5.60 9.57
N PRO A 143 1.25 -4.53 8.75
CA PRO A 143 1.59 -4.62 7.33
C PRO A 143 3.05 -5.02 7.09
N PHE A 144 3.94 -4.80 8.05
CA PHE A 144 5.37 -5.12 7.94
C PHE A 144 5.68 -6.60 8.22
N LYS A 145 4.77 -7.31 8.90
CA LYS A 145 4.95 -8.71 9.30
C LYS A 145 3.85 -9.66 8.82
N GLY A 146 2.75 -9.12 8.29
CA GLY A 146 1.60 -9.92 7.86
C GLY A 146 0.84 -10.63 8.96
N GLN A 147 0.90 -10.10 10.18
CA GLN A 147 0.23 -10.65 11.34
C GLN A 147 -1.06 -9.89 11.60
N TYR A 148 -2.11 -10.58 12.04
CA TYR A 148 -3.34 -9.96 12.54
C TYR A 148 -3.89 -10.77 13.72
N GLY A 149 -4.71 -10.14 14.55
CA GLY A 149 -5.35 -10.78 15.70
C GLY A 149 -6.74 -11.29 15.37
N LEU A 150 -7.63 -10.38 14.96
CA LEU A 150 -9.05 -10.67 14.71
C LEU A 150 -9.45 -10.24 13.29
N PHE A 151 -10.43 -10.93 12.72
CA PHE A 151 -11.10 -10.59 11.47
C PHE A 151 -12.61 -10.53 11.72
N GLY A 152 -13.28 -9.48 11.26
CA GLY A 152 -14.73 -9.31 11.40
C GLY A 152 -15.24 -8.06 10.69
N GLY A 153 -16.54 -7.79 10.76
CA GLY A 153 -17.13 -6.59 10.16
C GLY A 153 -16.89 -5.34 10.99
N PHE A 154 -16.59 -4.21 10.36
CA PHE A 154 -16.30 -2.93 11.01
C PHE A 154 -17.41 -2.54 11.98
N SER A 155 -18.66 -2.49 11.48
CA SER A 155 -19.82 -2.16 12.29
C SER A 155 -20.00 -3.10 13.48
N SER A 156 -19.77 -4.40 13.33
CA SER A 156 -19.89 -5.35 14.44
C SER A 156 -18.81 -5.17 15.52
N LEU A 157 -17.61 -4.73 15.13
CA LEU A 157 -16.45 -4.60 16.03
C LEU A 157 -16.39 -3.23 16.72
N PHE A 158 -16.80 -2.16 16.05
CA PHE A 158 -16.65 -0.78 16.54
C PHE A 158 -17.96 -0.12 16.99
N ASN A 159 -19.13 -0.60 16.56
CA ASN A 159 -20.43 -0.04 16.99
C ASN A 159 -21.03 -0.77 18.21
N SER A 160 -20.30 -1.69 18.85
CA SER A 160 -20.73 -2.36 20.08
C SER A 160 -20.82 -1.39 21.27
N GLN A 161 -21.51 -1.77 22.35
CA GLN A 161 -21.67 -0.91 23.54
C GLN A 161 -20.31 -0.48 24.12
N ASP A 162 -19.36 -1.42 24.18
CA ASP A 162 -17.97 -1.17 24.58
C ASP A 162 -17.11 -0.82 23.36
N GLN A 163 -16.80 0.47 23.16
CA GLN A 163 -15.91 0.90 22.09
C GLN A 163 -14.58 0.16 22.19
N MET A 164 -14.19 -0.51 21.10
CA MET A 164 -12.96 -1.28 21.07
C MET A 164 -11.74 -0.35 21.11
N LYS A 165 -10.94 -0.47 22.18
CA LYS A 165 -9.66 0.23 22.31
C LYS A 165 -8.60 -0.51 21.52
N THR A 166 -8.08 0.12 20.47
CA THR A 166 -7.01 -0.44 19.63
C THR A 166 -6.26 0.68 18.94
N TYR A 167 -5.00 0.46 18.57
CA TYR A 167 -4.25 1.43 17.80
C TYR A 167 -4.77 1.44 16.36
N THR A 168 -5.15 2.62 15.87
CA THR A 168 -5.74 2.77 14.53
C THR A 168 -4.77 2.43 13.41
N ASP A 169 -3.49 2.65 13.66
CA ASP A 169 -2.39 2.19 12.79
C ASP A 169 -2.34 0.66 12.61
N SER A 170 -3.05 -0.10 13.43
CA SER A 170 -3.12 -1.56 13.39
C SER A 170 -4.48 -2.09 12.92
N ILE A 171 -5.34 -1.22 12.39
CA ILE A 171 -6.57 -1.63 11.73
C ILE A 171 -6.29 -1.76 10.24
N GLY A 172 -6.43 -2.97 9.71
CA GLY A 172 -6.36 -3.24 8.27
C GLY A 172 -7.76 -3.24 7.69
N PHE A 173 -8.17 -2.14 7.05
CA PHE A 173 -9.47 -2.05 6.40
C PHE A 173 -9.42 -2.74 5.05
N ILE A 174 -10.46 -3.49 4.71
CA ILE A 174 -10.57 -4.07 3.38
C ILE A 174 -11.27 -3.07 2.48
N VAL A 175 -10.50 -2.55 1.52
CA VAL A 175 -10.97 -1.54 0.55
C VAL A 175 -11.37 -2.16 -0.78
N GLY A 176 -11.16 -3.46 -0.94
CA GLY A 176 -11.56 -4.23 -2.12
C GLY A 176 -11.26 -5.71 -1.93
N LEU A 177 -11.85 -6.54 -2.79
CA LEU A 177 -11.59 -7.97 -2.80
C LEU A 177 -11.71 -8.51 -4.22
N TYR A 178 -10.88 -9.50 -4.53
CA TYR A 178 -10.93 -10.21 -5.82
C TYR A 178 -10.55 -11.68 -5.63
N PHE A 179 -10.79 -12.47 -6.67
CA PHE A 179 -10.55 -13.91 -6.69
C PHE A 179 -9.49 -14.24 -7.72
N LEU A 180 -8.31 -14.58 -7.24
CA LEU A 180 -7.14 -14.85 -8.06
C LEU A 180 -7.09 -16.29 -8.55
N ALA A 181 -7.13 -16.49 -9.86
CA ALA A 181 -6.94 -17.80 -10.49
C ALA A 181 -5.57 -18.38 -10.12
N ASN A 182 -5.57 -19.63 -9.65
CA ASN A 182 -4.37 -20.32 -9.19
C ASN A 182 -3.41 -20.70 -10.32
N LYS A 183 -3.87 -20.67 -11.58
CA LYS A 183 -3.06 -20.86 -12.79
C LYS A 183 -3.62 -20.02 -13.94
N HIS A 184 -2.72 -19.44 -14.73
CA HIS A 184 -3.04 -18.67 -15.94
C HIS A 184 -1.79 -18.55 -16.82
N ASN A 185 -1.99 -18.30 -18.12
CA ASN A 185 -0.92 -17.96 -19.04
C ASN A 185 -0.80 -16.43 -19.14
N LYS A 186 0.38 -15.89 -18.86
CA LYS A 186 0.65 -14.45 -18.86
C LYS A 186 0.37 -13.78 -20.21
N ARG A 187 0.47 -14.51 -21.32
CA ARG A 187 0.19 -14.00 -22.66
C ARG A 187 -1.30 -13.80 -22.91
N ASP A 188 -2.14 -14.55 -22.20
CA ASP A 188 -3.57 -14.57 -22.42
C ASP A 188 -4.32 -13.58 -21.53
N ILE A 189 -3.62 -12.87 -20.64
CA ILE A 189 -4.23 -11.86 -19.76
C ILE A 189 -4.65 -10.65 -20.59
N ALA A 190 -5.93 -10.28 -20.53
CA ALA A 190 -6.42 -9.02 -21.06
C ALA A 190 -6.14 -7.93 -20.02
N LEU A 191 -5.25 -6.99 -20.35
CA LEU A 191 -4.99 -5.82 -19.51
C LEU A 191 -5.33 -4.57 -20.28
N THR A 192 -6.03 -3.66 -19.62
CA THR A 192 -6.13 -2.28 -20.06
C THR A 192 -4.73 -1.69 -20.09
N ASP A 193 -4.32 -1.27 -21.27
CA ASP A 193 -3.01 -0.68 -21.51
C ASP A 193 -3.10 0.85 -21.41
N ILE A 194 -1.97 1.49 -21.20
CA ILE A 194 -1.93 2.95 -21.17
C ILE A 194 -1.71 3.43 -22.59
N ALA A 195 -2.81 3.80 -23.26
CA ALA A 195 -2.86 4.03 -24.70
C ALA A 195 -1.79 5.02 -25.21
N SER A 196 -1.49 6.06 -24.42
CA SER A 196 -0.51 7.09 -24.74
C SER A 196 0.95 6.71 -24.45
N ALA A 197 1.20 5.59 -23.76
CA ALA A 197 2.55 5.14 -23.46
C ALA A 197 3.26 4.54 -24.69
N ASP A 198 4.59 4.55 -24.71
CA ASP A 198 5.36 3.81 -25.71
C ASP A 198 5.36 2.28 -25.42
N ASN A 199 5.69 1.47 -26.42
CA ASN A 199 5.66 0.00 -26.30
C ASN A 199 6.52 -0.56 -25.17
N ARG A 200 7.65 0.07 -24.83
CA ARG A 200 8.52 -0.38 -23.73
C ARG A 200 7.86 -0.11 -22.39
N THR A 201 7.30 1.08 -22.20
CA THR A 201 6.54 1.44 -20.99
C THR A 201 5.35 0.51 -20.80
N ARG A 202 4.54 0.29 -21.85
CA ARG A 202 3.40 -0.63 -21.82
C ARG A 202 3.81 -2.04 -21.40
N ARG A 203 4.89 -2.58 -22.01
CA ARG A 203 5.41 -3.91 -21.65
C ARG A 203 5.87 -3.98 -20.21
N LYS A 204 6.63 -2.99 -19.73
CA LYS A 204 7.08 -2.96 -18.32
C LYS A 204 5.89 -2.86 -17.36
N TYR A 205 4.90 -2.02 -17.66
CA TYR A 205 3.69 -1.89 -16.85
C TYR A 205 2.90 -3.20 -16.81
N ARG A 206 2.72 -3.84 -17.97
CA ARG A 206 2.10 -5.17 -18.07
C ARG A 206 2.83 -6.21 -17.22
N ASP A 207 4.14 -6.34 -17.38
CA ASP A 207 4.95 -7.31 -16.63
C ASP A 207 4.89 -7.03 -15.11
N TYR A 208 4.91 -5.76 -14.73
CA TYR A 208 4.73 -5.32 -13.34
C TYR A 208 3.37 -5.76 -12.79
N ARG A 209 2.25 -5.42 -13.44
CA ARG A 209 0.90 -5.79 -12.98
C ARG A 209 0.75 -7.30 -12.84
N ILE A 210 1.18 -8.06 -13.86
CA ILE A 210 1.09 -9.52 -13.84
C ILE A 210 1.87 -10.10 -12.66
N LYS A 211 3.12 -9.65 -12.46
CA LYS A 211 3.94 -10.12 -11.35
C LYS A 211 3.33 -9.72 -10.00
N ARG A 212 2.82 -8.50 -9.89
CA ARG A 212 2.40 -7.89 -8.62
C ARG A 212 1.02 -8.32 -8.17
N TYR A 213 0.05 -8.42 -9.07
CA TYR A 213 -1.36 -8.67 -8.75
C TYR A 213 -1.79 -10.10 -9.06
N TYR A 214 -1.24 -10.69 -10.13
CA TYR A 214 -1.72 -11.97 -10.63
C TYR A 214 -0.84 -13.16 -10.28
N THR A 215 0.32 -12.98 -9.63
CA THR A 215 1.08 -14.12 -9.10
C THR A 215 0.30 -14.77 -7.95
N PRO A 216 -0.06 -16.07 -8.01
CA PRO A 216 -0.74 -16.76 -6.92
C PRO A 216 0.08 -16.78 -5.64
N PHE A 217 -0.60 -16.78 -4.50
CA PHE A 217 0.03 -16.89 -3.20
C PHE A 217 0.35 -18.36 -2.89
N SER A 218 1.62 -18.64 -2.58
CA SER A 218 2.06 -19.94 -2.07
C SER A 218 2.01 -20.03 -0.55
N LYS A 219 1.89 -18.87 0.12
CA LYS A 219 1.94 -18.71 1.57
C LYS A 219 0.98 -17.58 2.00
N PRO A 220 0.55 -17.56 3.27
CA PRO A 220 -0.45 -16.59 3.74
C PRO A 220 0.12 -15.20 4.03
N GLU A 221 1.41 -14.93 3.76
CA GLU A 221 1.96 -13.60 4.00
C GLU A 221 1.41 -12.58 2.98
N PRO A 222 1.11 -11.34 3.42
CA PRO A 222 0.65 -10.31 2.52
C PRO A 222 1.75 -9.88 1.57
N ARG A 223 1.33 -9.45 0.39
CA ARG A 223 2.18 -8.76 -0.58
C ARG A 223 1.88 -7.26 -0.48
N ARG A 224 2.75 -6.49 0.19
CA ARG A 224 2.66 -5.01 0.18
C ARG A 224 2.83 -4.50 -1.24
N ILE A 225 1.91 -3.66 -1.71
CA ILE A 225 1.95 -3.05 -3.05
C ILE A 225 2.39 -1.59 -3.03
N TRP A 226 2.21 -0.89 -1.91
CA TRP A 226 2.58 0.51 -1.73
C TRP A 226 2.66 0.88 -0.24
N GLY A 227 3.41 1.94 0.09
CA GLY A 227 3.42 2.58 1.41
C GLY A 227 4.71 2.33 2.21
N ALA A 228 4.69 2.68 3.49
CA ALA A 228 5.85 2.65 4.38
C ALA A 228 6.48 1.27 4.51
N ASP A 229 7.80 1.27 4.72
CA ASP A 229 8.61 0.06 4.75
C ASP A 229 8.85 -0.49 6.15
N SER A 230 8.75 0.36 7.17
CA SER A 230 9.01 0.01 8.57
C SER A 230 8.11 0.75 9.58
N PRO A 231 8.02 0.25 10.83
CA PRO A 231 7.33 0.96 11.91
C PRO A 231 7.86 2.36 12.21
N ILE A 232 9.18 2.58 12.11
CA ILE A 232 9.77 3.90 12.41
C ILE A 232 9.36 4.95 11.37
N GLU A 233 9.28 4.56 10.09
CA GLU A 233 8.73 5.42 9.04
C GLU A 233 7.27 5.77 9.33
N LEU A 234 6.45 4.77 9.70
CA LEU A 234 5.06 4.99 10.10
C LEU A 234 4.92 5.99 11.25
N PHE A 235 5.74 5.88 12.29
CA PHE A 235 5.68 6.79 13.43
C PHE A 235 6.01 8.22 13.01
N LEU A 236 7.02 8.40 12.17
CA LEU A 236 7.37 9.71 11.63
C LEU A 236 6.27 10.28 10.73
N ILE A 237 5.68 9.47 9.86
CA ILE A 237 4.53 9.85 9.00
C ILE A 237 3.38 10.39 9.86
N HIS A 238 3.02 9.70 10.95
CA HIS A 238 1.96 10.15 11.85
C HIS A 238 2.25 11.53 12.45
N ALA A 239 3.47 11.75 12.95
CA ALA A 239 3.83 13.00 13.61
C ALA A 239 3.98 14.19 12.63
N LEU A 240 4.49 13.93 11.44
CA LEU A 240 4.55 14.92 10.36
C LEU A 240 3.13 15.35 9.95
N ALA A 241 2.24 14.39 9.72
CA ALA A 241 0.86 14.70 9.33
C ALA A 241 0.10 15.49 10.40
N TYR A 242 0.30 15.12 11.68
CA TYR A 242 -0.24 15.87 12.82
C TYR A 242 0.31 17.32 12.87
N SER A 243 1.55 17.52 12.40
CA SER A 243 2.18 18.84 12.27
C SER A 243 1.84 19.56 10.96
N GLY A 244 0.92 19.03 10.15
CA GLY A 244 0.51 19.62 8.87
C GLY A 244 1.47 19.38 7.71
N LEU A 245 2.44 18.47 7.86
CA LEU A 245 3.42 18.12 6.84
C LEU A 245 3.05 16.79 6.17
N LEU A 246 2.97 16.78 4.85
CA LEU A 246 2.57 15.61 4.05
C LEU A 246 3.62 15.31 2.98
N PRO A 247 4.73 14.63 3.33
CA PRO A 247 5.70 14.20 2.33
C PRO A 247 5.15 13.06 1.47
N GLU A 248 5.71 12.88 0.28
CA GLU A 248 5.56 11.68 -0.51
C GLU A 248 6.23 10.50 0.20
N ILE A 249 5.61 9.32 0.17
CA ILE A 249 6.12 8.09 0.80
C ILE A 249 6.84 7.25 -0.24
N GLN A 250 8.06 6.77 0.09
CA GLN A 250 8.86 5.83 -0.69
C GLN A 250 9.27 6.31 -2.10
N THR A 251 9.94 7.45 -2.18
CA THR A 251 10.24 8.14 -3.44
C THR A 251 11.60 7.76 -4.06
N SER A 252 11.56 7.26 -5.29
CA SER A 252 12.73 6.89 -6.11
C SER A 252 13.36 8.10 -6.79
N ILE A 253 14.69 8.24 -6.67
CA ILE A 253 15.46 9.36 -7.23
C ILE A 253 16.52 8.81 -8.20
N PHE A 254 16.55 9.32 -9.43
CA PHE A 254 17.40 8.83 -10.52
C PHE A 254 18.55 9.78 -10.87
N LYS A 255 19.60 9.24 -11.52
CA LYS A 255 20.82 9.96 -11.92
C LYS A 255 20.58 11.17 -12.84
N ASP A 256 19.48 11.20 -13.57
CA ASP A 256 19.12 12.32 -14.45
C ASP A 256 18.31 13.42 -13.74
N GLY A 257 18.14 13.31 -12.41
CA GLY A 257 17.35 14.24 -11.62
C GLY A 257 15.85 13.95 -11.60
N SER A 258 15.39 12.93 -12.34
CA SER A 258 13.98 12.54 -12.27
C SER A 258 13.66 11.90 -10.92
N VAL A 259 12.48 12.24 -10.39
CA VAL A 259 11.99 11.79 -9.09
C VAL A 259 10.59 11.23 -9.28
N TYR A 260 10.33 10.07 -8.69
CA TYR A 260 9.05 9.37 -8.79
C TYR A 260 8.73 8.68 -7.47
N ALA A 261 7.56 8.96 -6.89
CA ALA A 261 7.13 8.35 -5.63
C ALA A 261 6.99 6.83 -5.73
N ASN A 262 6.91 6.26 -6.94
CA ASN A 262 6.88 4.81 -7.19
C ASN A 262 6.83 4.50 -8.69
N PHE A 263 6.74 3.21 -9.00
CA PHE A 263 6.56 2.71 -10.36
C PHE A 263 5.30 3.23 -11.06
N TYR A 264 4.20 3.47 -10.33
CA TYR A 264 2.96 3.96 -10.92
C TYR A 264 3.14 5.38 -11.49
N GLU A 265 3.88 6.25 -10.81
CA GLU A 265 4.21 7.59 -11.34
C GLU A 265 5.21 7.55 -12.51
N MET A 266 6.19 6.66 -12.47
CA MET A 266 7.08 6.44 -13.63
C MET A 266 6.30 6.04 -14.88
N VAL A 267 5.26 5.24 -14.68
CA VAL A 267 4.38 4.80 -15.75
C VAL A 267 3.48 5.96 -16.22
N SER A 268 2.90 6.75 -15.31
CA SER A 268 2.10 7.95 -15.66
C SER A 268 2.90 8.98 -16.45
N SER A 269 4.21 9.10 -16.19
CA SER A 269 5.09 10.04 -16.90
C SER A 269 5.66 9.51 -18.22
N PHE A 270 5.29 8.29 -18.64
CA PHE A 270 5.83 7.61 -19.83
C PHE A 270 7.37 7.50 -19.85
N ASN A 271 7.99 7.53 -18.67
CA ASN A 271 9.45 7.61 -18.54
C ASN A 271 9.96 6.50 -17.64
N VAL A 272 9.58 5.25 -17.95
CA VAL A 272 9.95 4.10 -17.11
C VAL A 272 11.45 3.82 -17.20
N LYS A 273 12.15 4.29 -16.17
CA LYS A 273 13.61 4.19 -16.04
C LYS A 273 14.07 2.74 -15.79
N GLU A 274 15.38 2.55 -15.92
CA GLU A 274 16.02 1.30 -15.52
C GLU A 274 16.61 1.44 -14.12
N GLU A 275 16.58 0.34 -13.37
CA GLU A 275 17.07 0.28 -11.99
C GLU A 275 18.54 0.71 -11.86
N HIS A 276 19.36 0.49 -12.88
CA HIS A 276 20.77 0.89 -12.85
C HIS A 276 20.98 2.43 -12.89
N HIS A 277 19.93 3.19 -13.22
CA HIS A 277 19.90 4.66 -13.12
C HIS A 277 19.39 5.16 -11.76
N LEU A 278 18.85 4.28 -10.90
CA LEU A 278 18.40 4.65 -9.57
C LEU A 278 19.61 5.04 -8.70
N ILE A 279 19.52 6.19 -8.04
CA ILE A 279 20.47 6.59 -7.00
C ILE A 279 20.06 5.91 -5.70
N THR A 280 18.82 6.15 -5.28
CA THR A 280 18.23 5.63 -4.03
C THR A 280 16.71 5.76 -4.06
N ALA A 281 16.03 5.14 -3.10
CA ALA A 281 14.67 5.47 -2.71
C ALA A 281 14.72 6.13 -1.32
N ALA A 282 14.15 7.32 -1.19
CA ALA A 282 13.98 8.01 0.08
C ALA A 282 12.71 7.49 0.76
N ASP A 283 12.73 7.37 2.09
CA ASP A 283 11.57 6.89 2.82
C ASP A 283 10.44 7.92 2.78
N LEU A 284 10.80 9.20 2.89
CA LEU A 284 9.90 10.35 2.73
C LEU A 284 10.57 11.42 1.86
N TYR A 285 9.78 12.14 1.06
CA TYR A 285 10.29 13.20 0.19
C TYR A 285 9.37 14.43 0.15
N PHE A 286 9.96 15.61 0.32
CA PHE A 286 9.30 16.90 0.10
C PHE A 286 9.73 17.44 -1.27
N ALA A 287 8.85 17.31 -2.27
CA ALA A 287 9.19 17.59 -3.65
C ALA A 287 9.51 19.06 -3.95
N HIS A 288 8.78 19.97 -3.30
CA HIS A 288 8.96 21.40 -3.50
C HIS A 288 10.29 21.89 -2.91
N GLU A 289 10.62 21.44 -1.69
CA GLU A 289 11.84 21.81 -0.97
C GLU A 289 13.06 20.96 -1.38
N LYS A 290 12.85 19.89 -2.16
CA LYS A 290 13.87 18.90 -2.54
C LYS A 290 14.58 18.31 -1.32
N LEU A 291 13.80 17.92 -0.31
CA LEU A 291 14.30 17.29 0.91
C LEU A 291 13.97 15.79 0.91
N ALA A 292 14.99 14.95 0.85
CA ALA A 292 14.90 13.50 0.97
C ALA A 292 15.22 13.06 2.40
N ILE A 293 14.33 12.29 3.01
CA ILE A 293 14.45 11.81 4.39
C ILE A 293 14.65 10.31 4.40
N PHE A 294 15.61 9.84 5.20
CA PHE A 294 15.92 8.44 5.43
C PHE A 294 15.78 8.10 6.92
N CYS A 295 15.00 7.07 7.23
CA CYS A 295 14.75 6.55 8.56
C CYS A 295 15.73 5.39 8.86
N ASP A 296 16.83 5.70 9.53
CA ASP A 296 17.89 4.72 9.76
C ASP A 296 17.61 3.89 11.02
N SER A 297 17.29 2.60 10.85
CA SER A 297 16.97 1.68 11.96
C SER A 297 18.16 1.29 12.87
N ARG A 298 19.37 1.82 12.64
CA ARG A 298 20.58 1.33 13.30
C ARG A 298 20.77 1.92 14.70
N GLN A 299 20.56 1.08 15.70
CA GLN A 299 21.17 1.22 17.02
C GLN A 299 22.58 0.60 16.99
N TYR A 300 23.61 1.44 16.90
CA TYR A 300 25.03 1.09 17.14
C TYR A 300 25.66 0.10 16.13
N HIS A 301 26.76 0.50 15.48
CA HIS A 301 27.52 -0.20 14.43
C HIS A 301 26.99 -0.04 12.99
N SER A 302 27.11 1.16 12.42
CA SER A 302 27.26 1.25 10.97
C SER A 302 28.67 0.76 10.61
N SER A 303 28.76 -0.24 9.73
CA SER A 303 30.05 -0.57 9.14
C SER A 303 30.57 0.62 8.33
N ASP A 304 31.88 0.77 8.23
CA ASP A 304 32.50 1.82 7.40
C ASP A 304 31.97 1.77 5.95
N GLU A 305 31.68 0.57 5.44
CA GLU A 305 31.09 0.37 4.12
C GLU A 305 29.71 1.01 3.99
N ALA A 306 28.85 0.84 4.99
CA ALA A 306 27.52 1.42 4.94
C ALA A 306 27.58 2.94 5.06
N ARG A 307 28.46 3.49 5.91
CA ARG A 307 28.67 4.93 5.99
C ARG A 307 29.14 5.51 4.64
N ARG A 308 30.10 4.85 3.99
CA ARG A 308 30.56 5.24 2.64
C ARG A 308 29.44 5.17 1.60
N LYS A 309 28.58 4.15 1.67
CA LYS A 309 27.41 4.05 0.78
C LYS A 309 26.45 5.22 1.00
N ASP A 310 26.17 5.55 2.25
CA ASP A 310 25.27 6.64 2.61
C ASP A 310 25.85 8.01 2.20
N GLU A 311 27.14 8.25 2.44
CA GLU A 311 27.86 9.44 1.98
C GLU A 311 27.83 9.57 0.44
N ASN A 312 28.04 8.47 -0.28
CA ASN A 312 27.97 8.46 -1.75
C ASN A 312 26.56 8.77 -2.27
N ILE A 313 25.51 8.31 -1.58
CA ILE A 313 24.13 8.65 -1.92
C ILE A 313 23.90 10.14 -1.67
N SER A 314 24.30 10.66 -0.51
CA SER A 314 24.16 12.09 -0.18
C SER A 314 24.89 12.99 -1.17
N ALA A 315 26.11 12.63 -1.59
CA ALA A 315 26.85 13.39 -2.59
C ALA A 315 26.11 13.44 -3.94
N LYS A 316 25.61 12.30 -4.42
CA LYS A 316 24.84 12.22 -5.67
C LYS A 316 23.51 12.98 -5.59
N LEU A 317 22.86 13.01 -4.43
CA LEU A 317 21.64 13.80 -4.24
C LEU A 317 21.96 15.30 -4.23
N ALA A 318 23.06 15.70 -3.59
CA ALA A 318 23.50 17.09 -3.57
C ALA A 318 23.83 17.62 -4.99
N GLU A 319 24.41 16.79 -5.87
CA GLU A 319 24.63 17.12 -7.29
C GLU A 319 23.32 17.43 -8.03
N LEU A 320 22.19 16.90 -7.57
CA LEU A 320 20.84 17.16 -8.11
C LEU A 320 20.12 18.32 -7.40
N GLY A 321 20.78 18.96 -6.43
CA GLY A 321 20.19 19.97 -5.56
C GLY A 321 19.16 19.40 -4.59
N ILE A 322 19.28 18.11 -4.23
CA ILE A 322 18.43 17.44 -3.25
C ILE A 322 19.20 17.31 -1.93
N THR A 323 18.62 17.83 -0.86
CA THR A 323 19.18 17.70 0.50
C THR A 323 18.78 16.36 1.09
N ALA A 324 19.76 15.60 1.58
CA ALA A 324 19.54 14.33 2.26
C ALA A 324 19.58 14.52 3.78
N LEU A 325 18.49 14.19 4.47
CA LEU A 325 18.36 14.21 5.91
C LEU A 325 18.19 12.79 6.45
N ARG A 326 19.01 12.39 7.42
CA ARG A 326 18.95 11.08 8.06
C ARG A 326 18.47 11.22 9.49
N ILE A 327 17.38 10.53 9.83
CA ILE A 327 16.81 10.51 11.17
C ILE A 327 17.01 9.11 11.74
N GLN A 328 17.60 8.98 12.92
CA GLN A 328 17.83 7.68 13.52
C GLN A 328 16.53 7.13 14.13
N GLY A 329 16.29 5.83 13.97
CA GLY A 329 15.12 5.16 14.51
C GLY A 329 15.05 5.23 16.04
N VAL A 330 16.20 5.32 16.72
CA VAL A 330 16.27 5.54 18.16
C VAL A 330 15.71 6.92 18.55
N ASP A 331 15.98 7.95 17.76
CA ASP A 331 15.46 9.29 17.97
C ASP A 331 13.96 9.33 17.65
N ILE A 332 13.50 8.65 16.59
CA ILE A 332 12.06 8.51 16.29
C ILE A 332 11.31 7.85 17.46
N VAL A 333 11.93 6.86 18.10
CA VAL A 333 11.31 6.14 19.22
C VAL A 333 11.28 6.97 20.51
N HIS A 334 12.34 7.71 20.80
CA HIS A 334 12.51 8.40 22.08
C HIS A 334 12.16 9.90 22.07
N ASP A 335 12.32 10.57 20.93
CA ASP A 335 12.08 12.00 20.73
C ASP A 335 11.49 12.28 19.33
N LEU A 336 10.29 11.74 19.09
CA LEU A 336 9.55 11.96 17.86
C LEU A 336 9.29 13.46 17.58
N PRO A 337 8.91 14.30 18.57
CA PRO A 337 8.76 15.74 18.34
C PRO A 337 10.06 16.42 17.89
N GLY A 338 11.20 16.09 18.52
CA GLY A 338 12.51 16.63 18.11
C GLY A 338 12.86 16.28 16.66
N CYS A 339 12.55 15.06 16.22
CA CYS A 339 12.72 14.65 14.82
C CYS A 339 11.88 15.50 13.85
N VAL A 340 10.63 15.82 14.23
CA VAL A 340 9.76 16.68 13.42
C VAL A 340 10.29 18.11 13.35
N GLU A 341 10.75 18.69 14.46
CA GLU A 341 11.33 20.03 14.48
C GLU A 341 12.62 20.11 13.67
N GLN A 342 13.45 19.06 13.72
CA GLN A 342 14.62 18.95 12.85
C GLN A 342 14.21 19.02 11.37
N ILE A 343 13.17 18.30 10.95
CA ILE A 343 12.66 18.34 9.56
C ILE A 343 12.13 19.74 9.22
N LYS A 344 11.30 20.35 10.08
CA LYS A 344 10.77 21.71 9.87
C LYS A 344 11.87 22.75 9.70
N SER A 345 12.94 22.63 10.47
CA SER A 345 14.09 23.54 10.37
C SER A 345 14.74 23.48 8.98
N GLN A 346 14.83 22.29 8.37
CA GLN A 346 15.38 22.12 7.03
C GLN A 346 14.44 22.71 5.97
N LEU A 347 13.13 22.46 6.08
CA LEU A 347 12.14 23.01 5.17
C LEU A 347 12.14 24.55 5.18
N SER A 348 12.26 25.16 6.37
CA SER A 348 12.28 26.63 6.52
C SER A 348 13.53 27.29 5.94
N CYS A 349 14.69 26.63 6.02
CA CYS A 349 15.95 27.15 5.49
C CYS A 349 16.01 27.16 3.96
N GLN A 350 15.14 26.41 3.28
CA GLN A 350 15.11 26.27 1.81
C GLN A 350 14.09 27.23 1.14
N ALA A 351 13.30 27.97 1.92
CA ALA A 351 12.29 28.91 1.42
C ALA A 351 12.83 30.32 1.07
N VAL A 352 14.15 30.48 0.91
CA VAL A 352 14.83 31.77 0.64
C VAL A 352 15.39 31.83 -0.78
#